data_AF-A0A969V4W9-F1
#
_entry.id   AF-A0A969V4W9-F1
#
_cell.length_a   1.000
_cell.length_b   1.000
_cell.length_c   1.000
_cell.angle_alpha   90.00
_cell.angle_beta   90.00
_cell.angle_gamma   90.00
#
_symmetry.space_group_name_H-M   'P 1'
#
loop_
_entity.id
_entity.type
_entity.pdbx_description
1 polymer ?
#
loop_
_entity_poly.entity_id
_entity_poly.type
_entity_poly.pdbx_seq_one_letter_code
_entity_poly.pdbx_strand_id
1 'polypeptide(L)' 'MSETPLRRDYLTRFQQQGAIPMAERPLSVRMPEDIDAVIRAKPGRTEWLRDAIFEKLWREGDLPKQYHHLIAESSPSVD' A
#
# COMPACT_ATOMS: atom_id res chain seq x y z
N MET A 1 12.64 28.28 -25.84
CA MET A 1 12.16 26.94 -25.44
C MET A 1 12.68 26.71 -24.03
N SER A 2 11.81 26.61 -23.03
CA SER A 2 12.23 26.37 -21.64
C SER A 2 12.53 24.90 -21.45
N GLU A 3 13.79 24.55 -21.26
CA GLU A 3 14.20 23.20 -20.86
C GLU A 3 13.72 22.95 -19.43
N THR A 4 12.60 22.23 -19.28
CA THR A 4 12.15 21.77 -17.97
C THR A 4 13.17 20.75 -17.45
N PRO A 5 13.80 20.97 -16.28
CA PRO A 5 14.80 20.05 -15.77
C PRO A 5 14.16 18.68 -15.53
N LEU A 6 14.75 17.64 -16.13
CA LEU A 6 14.34 16.25 -15.93
C LEU A 6 14.37 15.93 -14.43
N ARG A 7 13.23 15.47 -13.92
CA ARG A 7 13.06 15.00 -12.55
C ARG A 7 14.12 13.95 -12.22
N ARG A 8 14.86 14.14 -11.12
CA ARG A 8 16.07 13.36 -10.75
C ARG A 8 15.85 11.84 -10.61
N ASP A 9 14.60 11.39 -10.49
CA ASP A 9 14.18 10.01 -10.27
C ASP A 9 13.77 9.27 -11.58
N TYR A 10 13.96 9.88 -12.75
CA TYR A 10 13.45 9.35 -14.02
C TYR A 10 13.96 7.95 -14.39
N LEU A 11 15.15 7.56 -13.91
CA LEU A 11 15.80 6.27 -14.17
C LEU A 11 15.30 5.13 -13.29
N THR A 12 14.84 5.43 -12.06
CA THR A 12 14.54 4.41 -11.05
C THR A 12 13.04 4.30 -10.74
N ARG A 13 12.22 5.25 -11.21
CA ARG A 13 10.75 5.28 -10.98
C ARG A 13 9.98 4.04 -11.44
N PHE A 14 10.55 3.22 -12.32
CA PHE A 14 9.93 1.98 -12.81
C PHE A 14 10.59 0.71 -12.27
N GLN A 15 11.62 0.85 -11.42
CA GLN A 15 12.24 -0.32 -10.79
C GLN A 15 11.33 -0.80 -9.66
N GLN A 16 10.98 -2.09 -9.67
CA GLN A 16 10.27 -2.72 -8.56
C GLN A 16 11.14 -2.61 -7.30
N GLN A 17 10.72 -1.77 -6.37
CA GLN A 17 11.30 -1.68 -5.04
C GLN A 17 10.60 -2.73 -4.16
N GLY A 18 11.04 -3.99 -4.24
CA GLY A 18 10.52 -5.05 -3.40
C GLY A 18 10.94 -6.46 -3.84
N ALA A 19 11.15 -7.36 -2.88
CA ALA A 19 11.47 -8.76 -3.13
C ALA A 19 10.24 -9.60 -3.58
N ILE A 20 9.03 -9.05 -3.43
CA ILE A 20 7.77 -9.73 -3.71
C ILE A 20 7.23 -9.24 -5.06
N PRO A 21 6.87 -10.16 -6.00
CA PRO A 21 6.21 -9.79 -7.23
C PRO A 21 4.89 -9.06 -6.97
N MET A 22 4.78 -7.83 -7.47
CA MET A 22 3.54 -7.04 -7.37
C MET A 22 2.65 -7.29 -8.58
N ALA A 23 1.33 -7.19 -8.39
CA ALA A 23 0.37 -7.28 -9.48
C ALA A 23 0.60 -6.17 -10.52
N GLU A 24 0.51 -6.52 -11.81
CA GLU A 24 0.69 -5.58 -12.92
C GLU A 24 -0.35 -4.44 -12.90
N ARG A 25 -1.58 -4.75 -12.46
CA ARG A 25 -2.68 -3.80 -12.36
C ARG A 25 -3.00 -3.53 -10.89
N PRO A 26 -2.90 -2.28 -10.41
CA PRO A 26 -3.23 -1.96 -9.03
C PRO A 26 -4.74 -2.07 -8.78
N LEU A 27 -5.09 -2.41 -7.54
CA LEU A 27 -6.47 -2.29 -7.07
C LEU A 27 -6.84 -0.80 -6.99
N SER A 28 -7.98 -0.43 -7.55
CA SER A 28 -8.51 0.93 -7.48
C SER A 28 -9.99 0.90 -7.13
N VAL A 29 -10.40 1.79 -6.22
CA VAL A 29 -11.76 1.87 -5.70
C VAL A 29 -12.17 3.34 -5.66
N ARG A 30 -13.40 3.63 -6.11
CA ARG A 30 -13.99 4.97 -5.95
C ARG A 30 -14.60 5.10 -4.56
N MET A 31 -14.40 6.26 -3.95
CA MET A 31 -14.86 6.55 -2.59
C MET A 31 -15.50 7.93 -2.53
N PRO A 32 -16.37 8.19 -1.54
CA PRO A 32 -16.80 9.55 -1.22
C PRO A 32 -15.61 10.49 -1.02
N GLU A 33 -15.75 11.73 -1.48
CA GLU A 33 -14.65 12.72 -1.54
C GLU A 33 -14.04 13.00 -0.16
N ASP A 34 -14.87 13.08 0.87
CA ASP A 34 -14.46 13.30 2.25
C ASP A 34 -13.59 12.15 2.78
N ILE A 35 -13.95 10.89 2.50
CA ILE A 35 -13.15 9.75 2.92
C ILE A 35 -11.86 9.61 2.09
N ASP A 36 -11.91 9.84 0.78
CA ASP A 36 -10.72 9.85 -0.07
C ASP A 36 -9.70 10.90 0.41
N ALA A 37 -10.17 12.11 0.78
CA ALA A 37 -9.33 13.15 1.35
C ALA A 37 -8.66 12.71 2.66
N VAL A 38 -9.41 12.07 3.56
CA VAL A 38 -8.87 11.54 4.83
C VAL A 38 -7.77 10.50 4.58
N ILE A 39 -7.97 9.58 3.65
CA ILE A 39 -6.97 8.54 3.33
C ILE A 39 -5.72 9.16 2.70
N ARG A 40 -5.88 10.12 1.79
CA ARG A 40 -4.76 10.78 1.12
C ARG A 40 -3.88 11.58 2.07
N ALA A 41 -4.44 12.09 3.16
CA ALA A 41 -3.73 12.82 4.19
C ALA A 41 -2.89 11.93 5.13
N LYS A 42 -3.06 10.59 5.09
CA LYS A 42 -2.32 9.67 5.98
C LYS A 42 -0.83 9.59 5.61
N PRO A 43 0.09 9.78 6.56
CA PRO A 43 1.48 9.35 6.41
C PRO A 43 1.53 7.84 6.12
N GLY A 44 2.36 7.40 5.18
CA GLY A 44 2.43 5.97 4.82
C GLY A 44 1.10 5.39 4.33
N ARG A 45 0.30 6.19 3.58
CA ARG A 45 -1.04 5.76 3.14
C ARG A 45 -1.07 4.41 2.43
N THR A 46 -0.01 4.06 1.72
CA THR A 46 0.06 2.82 0.95
C THR A 46 0.17 1.64 1.90
N GLU A 47 1.04 1.73 2.90
CA GLU A 47 1.20 0.73 3.96
C GLU A 47 -0.12 0.60 4.74
N TRP A 48 -0.70 1.72 5.17
CA TRP A 48 -1.98 1.73 5.88
C TRP A 48 -3.11 1.04 5.09
N LEU A 49 -3.19 1.26 3.77
CA LEU A 49 -4.18 0.60 2.91
C LEU A 49 -3.91 -0.90 2.77
N ARG A 50 -2.64 -1.33 2.68
CA ARG A 50 -2.29 -2.75 2.64
C ARG A 50 -2.70 -3.44 3.94
N ASP A 51 -2.41 -2.83 5.08
CA ASP A 51 -2.76 -3.37 6.39
C ASP A 51 -4.28 -3.52 6.53
N ALA A 52 -5.04 -2.49 6.15
CA ALA A 52 -6.51 -2.54 6.17
C ALA A 52 -7.08 -3.66 5.29
N ILE A 53 -6.48 -3.89 4.11
CA ILE A 53 -6.89 -4.99 3.21
C ILE A 53 -6.54 -6.34 3.81
N PHE A 54 -5.32 -6.51 4.35
CA PHE A 54 -4.89 -7.77 4.97
C PHE A 54 -5.68 -8.10 6.22
N GLU A 55 -5.99 -7.13 7.07
CA GLU A 55 -6.86 -7.30 8.24
C GLU A 55 -8.26 -7.78 7.82
N LYS A 56 -8.83 -7.19 6.76
CA LYS A 56 -10.15 -7.56 6.25
C LYS A 56 -10.15 -9.00 5.75
N LEU A 57 -9.16 -9.38 4.93
CA LEU A 57 -8.98 -10.75 4.44
C LEU A 57 -8.75 -11.75 5.58
N TRP A 58 -7.98 -11.37 6.61
CA TRP A 58 -7.75 -12.21 7.79
C TRP A 58 -9.06 -12.51 8.53
N ARG A 59 -9.86 -11.47 8.79
CA ARG A 59 -11.17 -11.60 9.47
C ARG A 59 -12.16 -12.45 8.67
N GLU A 60 -12.05 -12.45 7.35
CA GLU A 60 -12.90 -13.26 6.45
C GLU A 60 -12.36 -14.69 6.23
N GLY A 61 -11.14 -14.99 6.67
CA GLY A 61 -10.50 -16.30 6.48
C GLY A 61 -9.87 -16.49 5.10
N ASP A 62 -9.79 -15.42 4.30
CA ASP A 62 -9.32 -15.44 2.91
C ASP A 62 -7.84 -15.06 2.76
N LEU A 63 -7.18 -14.61 3.84
CA LEU A 63 -5.75 -14.29 3.79
C LEU A 63 -4.92 -15.57 3.55
N PRO A 64 -4.10 -15.66 2.48
CA PRO A 64 -3.28 -16.83 2.23
C PRO A 64 -2.27 -17.10 3.35
N LYS A 65 -2.05 -18.38 3.68
CA LYS A 65 -1.26 -18.83 4.84
C LYS A 65 0.14 -18.24 4.90
N GLN A 66 0.80 -18.06 3.75
CA GLN A 66 2.13 -17.48 3.69
C GLN A 66 2.19 -16.03 4.18
N TYR A 67 1.06 -15.33 4.28
CA TYR A 67 0.97 -13.94 4.73
C TYR A 67 0.42 -13.79 6.16
N HIS A 68 0.15 -14.88 6.87
CA HIS A 68 -0.39 -14.82 8.24
C HIS A 68 0.56 -14.11 9.22
N HIS A 69 1.87 -14.18 8.99
CA HIS A 69 2.88 -13.49 9.80
C HIS A 69 2.71 -11.96 9.80
N LEU A 70 2.18 -11.38 8.71
CA LEU A 70 2.00 -9.93 8.59
C LEU A 70 0.95 -9.38 9.56
N ILE A 71 0.00 -10.22 10.01
CA ILE A 71 -1.01 -9.85 11.02
C ILE A 71 -0.46 -10.00 12.45
N ALA A 72 0.42 -10.98 12.66
CA ALA A 72 1.03 -11.21 13.97
C ALA A 72 2.00 -10.08 14.36
N GLU A 73 2.71 -9.49 13.38
CA GLU A 73 3.67 -8.40 13.59
C GLU A 73 3.01 -7.02 13.77
N SER A 74 1.75 -6.85 13.34
CA SER A 74 1.00 -5.59 13.42
C SER A 74 0.11 -5.49 14.67
N SER A 75 0.07 -6.54 15.50
CA SER A 75 -0.54 -6.46 16.84
C SER A 75 0.44 -5.80 17.80
N PRO A 76 0.12 -4.64 18.41
CA PRO A 76 1.00 -4.06 19.41
C PRO A 76 1.16 -5.05 20.56
N SER A 77 2.40 -5.34 20.94
CA SER A 77 2.72 -5.98 22.22
C SER A 77 1.96 -5.24 23.31
N VAL A 78 0.97 -5.91 23.90
CA VAL A 78 0.32 -5.46 25.12
C VAL A 78 1.30 -5.77 26.24
N ASP A 79 2.10 -4.78 26.63
CA ASP A 79 2.75 -4.73 27.94
C ASP A 79 1.74 -4.21 29.00
#